data_AF-A0A9P6GZF1-F1
#
_entry.id   AF-A0A9P6GZF1-F1
#
_cell.length_a   1.000
_cell.length_b   1.000
_cell.length_c   1.000
_cell.angle_alpha   90.00
_cell.angle_beta   90.00
_cell.angle_gamma   90.00
#
_symmetry.space_group_name_H-M   'P 1'
#
loop_
_entity.id
_entity.type
_entity.pdbx_description
1 polymer ?
#
loop_
_entity_poly.entity_id
_entity_poly.type
_entity_poly.pdbx_seq_one_letter_code
_entity_poly.pdbx_strand_id
1 'polypeptide(L)'
;MLQFDDLLDMDIRKLTTLLSLGGVLNTLYGLEDEGVDTSFLCLFTPAIATHFGAGLAANSVYRQMVLSPDALFIFFVGMFLFTLIHKIVFVRYFAKICPLIGKSMFFVSLKNSKDPMHLVAAWLIVCEVSGRLIHKVLFNKQKIKITQEELTRSFALILSIALARRLDLPDISLSSFVFVVSFAPIVNEFLKERGEDATDINHLKKKAKAAERVKKD
;
A
#
# COMPACT_ATOMS: atom_id res chain seq x y z
N MET A 1 17.99 22.66 13.07
CA MET A 1 17.24 22.32 11.84
C MET A 1 17.93 21.06 11.31
N LEU A 2 17.46 19.88 11.71
CA LEU A 2 18.01 18.60 11.22
C LEU A 2 17.75 18.56 9.72
N GLN A 3 18.81 18.58 8.92
CA GLN A 3 18.70 18.54 7.47
C GLN A 3 18.18 17.16 7.09
N PHE A 4 17.18 17.13 6.22
CA PHE A 4 16.63 15.90 5.64
C PHE A 4 17.73 15.06 4.93
N ASP A 5 18.85 15.71 4.62
CA ASP A 5 20.09 15.12 4.11
C ASP A 5 20.72 14.12 5.09
N ASP A 6 20.64 14.34 6.41
CA ASP A 6 21.16 13.38 7.42
C ASP A 6 20.27 12.12 7.52
N LEU A 7 18.98 12.23 7.20
CA LEU A 7 18.05 11.10 7.09
C LEU A 7 18.31 10.29 5.80
N LEU A 8 18.84 10.94 4.76
CA LEU A 8 19.30 10.33 3.51
C LEU A 8 20.66 9.64 3.65
N ASP A 9 21.50 10.09 4.60
CA ASP A 9 22.80 9.50 4.92
C ASP A 9 22.71 8.23 5.77
N MET A 10 21.51 7.89 6.26
CA MET A 10 21.22 6.54 6.75
C MET A 10 21.35 5.57 5.57
N ASP A 11 22.53 4.96 5.43
CA ASP A 11 22.95 3.94 4.46
C ASP A 11 21.76 3.47 3.62
N ILE A 12 21.52 4.13 2.47
CA ILE A 12 20.30 4.05 1.66
C ILE A 12 19.84 2.60 1.48
N ARG A 13 20.79 1.66 1.43
CA ARG A 13 20.57 0.21 1.40
C ARG A 13 19.76 -0.33 2.59
N LYS A 14 20.07 0.08 3.82
CA LYS A 14 19.32 -0.29 5.03
C LYS A 14 17.90 0.25 4.98
N LEU A 15 17.73 1.50 4.55
CA LEU A 15 16.41 2.09 4.36
C LEU A 15 15.62 1.33 3.30
N THR A 16 16.20 1.05 2.12
CA THR A 16 15.54 0.28 1.06
C THR A 16 15.13 -1.11 1.55
N THR A 17 16.01 -1.81 2.27
CA THR A 17 15.72 -3.13 2.84
C THR A 17 14.53 -3.07 3.79
N LEU A 18 14.50 -2.07 4.67
CA LEU A 18 13.44 -1.86 5.64
C LEU A 18 12.10 -1.52 4.96
N LEU A 19 12.13 -0.67 3.94
CA LEU A 19 10.96 -0.30 3.15
C LEU A 19 10.42 -1.51 2.36
N SER A 20 11.31 -2.32 1.78
CA SER A 20 10.94 -3.56 1.10
C SER A 20 10.29 -4.56 2.06
N LEU A 21 10.89 -4.76 3.24
CA LEU A 21 10.32 -5.62 4.28
C LEU A 21 8.94 -5.13 4.73
N GLY A 22 8.80 -3.82 4.97
CA GLY A 22 7.50 -3.22 5.28
C GLY A 22 6.47 -3.40 4.15
N GLY A 23 6.91 -3.32 2.88
CA GLY A 23 6.13 -3.66 1.69
C GLY A 23 5.59 -5.09 1.73
N VAL A 24 6.47 -6.06 1.99
CA VAL A 24 6.10 -7.48 2.10
C VAL A 24 5.09 -7.68 3.23
N LEU A 25 5.37 -7.16 4.43
CA LEU A 25 4.47 -7.28 5.57
C LEU A 25 3.10 -6.64 5.29
N ASN A 26 3.06 -5.49 4.61
CA ASN A 26 1.80 -4.84 4.24
C ASN A 26 0.97 -5.70 3.29
N THR A 27 1.62 -6.33 2.30
CA THR A 27 0.97 -7.29 1.41
C THR A 27 0.38 -8.45 2.23
N LEU A 28 1.13 -9.01 3.16
CA LEU A 28 0.70 -10.16 3.97
C LEU A 28 -0.46 -9.81 4.91
N TYR A 29 -0.43 -8.64 5.56
CA TYR A 29 -1.58 -8.13 6.32
C TYR A 29 -2.81 -7.95 5.44
N GLY A 30 -2.65 -7.44 4.22
CA GLY A 30 -3.77 -7.33 3.28
C GLY A 30 -4.38 -8.68 2.89
N LEU A 31 -3.56 -9.73 2.79
CA LEU A 31 -4.05 -11.09 2.55
C LEU A 31 -4.78 -11.67 3.77
N GLU A 32 -4.24 -11.44 4.98
CA GLU A 32 -4.91 -11.82 6.23
C GLU A 32 -6.27 -11.11 6.36
N ASP A 33 -6.35 -9.82 6.04
CA ASP A 33 -7.59 -9.02 6.06
C ASP A 33 -8.63 -9.53 5.04
N GLU A 34 -8.20 -10.12 3.93
CA GLU A 34 -9.07 -10.81 2.96
C GLU A 34 -9.38 -12.26 3.34
N GLY A 35 -8.95 -12.70 4.53
CA GLY A 35 -9.27 -14.00 5.13
C GLY A 35 -8.34 -15.16 4.74
N VAL A 36 -7.16 -14.88 4.17
CA VAL A 36 -6.14 -15.91 3.91
C VAL A 36 -5.53 -16.36 5.23
N ASP A 37 -5.47 -17.67 5.45
CA ASP A 37 -4.82 -18.28 6.61
C ASP A 37 -3.34 -17.85 6.71
N THR A 38 -2.89 -17.51 7.92
CA THR A 38 -1.56 -16.93 8.16
C THR A 38 -0.42 -17.94 8.14
N SER A 39 -0.70 -19.22 7.89
CA SER A 39 0.34 -20.23 7.68
C SER A 39 1.13 -19.94 6.40
N PHE A 40 2.43 -20.23 6.47
CA PHE A 40 3.36 -19.95 5.37
C PHE A 40 2.91 -20.55 4.02
N LEU A 41 2.40 -21.78 4.04
CA LEU A 41 1.98 -22.49 2.82
C LEU A 41 0.74 -21.85 2.18
N CYS A 42 -0.22 -21.39 2.98
CA CYS A 42 -1.41 -20.70 2.51
C CYS A 42 -1.07 -19.30 1.97
N LEU A 43 -0.11 -18.62 2.59
CA LEU A 43 0.33 -17.27 2.18
C LEU A 43 1.22 -17.26 0.93
N PHE A 44 2.02 -18.29 0.69
CA PHE A 44 3.10 -18.26 -0.31
C PHE A 44 2.64 -17.84 -1.70
N THR A 45 1.68 -18.57 -2.28
CA THR A 45 1.17 -18.31 -3.62
C THR A 45 0.50 -16.93 -3.74
N PRO A 46 -0.49 -16.57 -2.88
CA PRO A 46 -1.11 -15.25 -2.98
C PRO A 46 -0.12 -14.11 -2.70
N ALA A 47 0.85 -14.29 -1.80
CA ALA A 47 1.88 -13.28 -1.50
C ALA A 47 2.80 -13.02 -2.69
N ILE A 48 3.29 -14.06 -3.37
CA ILE A 48 4.12 -13.87 -4.58
C ILE A 48 3.32 -13.15 -5.67
N ALA A 49 2.10 -13.63 -5.92
CA ALA A 49 1.26 -13.07 -6.98
C ALA A 49 0.92 -11.60 -6.72
N THR A 50 0.55 -11.25 -5.48
CA THR A 50 0.22 -9.87 -5.12
C THR A 50 1.43 -8.96 -5.04
N HIS A 51 2.56 -9.43 -4.48
CA HIS A 51 3.74 -8.60 -4.27
C HIS A 51 4.51 -8.34 -5.57
N PHE A 52 4.68 -9.35 -6.42
CA PHE A 52 5.49 -9.24 -7.63
C PHE A 52 4.69 -9.23 -8.94
N GLY A 53 3.50 -9.82 -8.97
CA GLY A 53 2.81 -10.14 -10.22
C GLY A 53 2.45 -8.90 -11.05
N ALA A 54 2.01 -7.81 -10.42
CA ALA A 54 1.66 -6.58 -11.13
C ALA A 54 2.84 -5.96 -11.88
N GLY A 55 3.99 -5.82 -11.22
CA GLY A 55 5.19 -5.25 -11.83
C GLY A 55 5.83 -6.18 -12.87
N LEU A 56 5.80 -7.50 -12.63
CA LEU A 56 6.24 -8.49 -13.62
C LEU A 56 5.35 -8.48 -14.87
N ALA A 57 4.03 -8.30 -14.71
CA ALA A 57 3.13 -8.13 -15.85
C ALA A 57 3.42 -6.84 -16.62
N ALA A 58 3.67 -5.73 -15.93
CA ALA A 58 3.98 -4.44 -16.55
C ALA A 58 5.32 -4.42 -17.30
N ASN A 59 6.25 -5.31 -16.96
CA ASN A 59 7.48 -5.51 -17.73
C ASN A 59 7.27 -5.95 -19.19
N SER A 60 6.07 -6.46 -19.53
CA SER A 60 5.70 -6.73 -20.93
C SER A 60 5.64 -5.46 -21.79
N VAL A 61 5.36 -4.32 -21.18
CA VAL A 61 5.30 -3.00 -21.85
C VAL A 61 6.63 -2.27 -21.72
N TYR A 62 7.17 -2.23 -20.50
CA TYR A 62 8.41 -1.52 -20.21
C TYR A 62 9.16 -2.18 -19.05
N ARG A 63 10.41 -2.60 -19.29
CA ARG A 63 11.19 -3.37 -18.31
C ARG A 63 11.73 -2.47 -17.21
N GLN A 64 10.93 -2.24 -16.17
CA GLN A 64 11.30 -1.44 -15.00
C GLN A 64 11.60 -2.30 -13.77
N MET A 65 10.90 -3.43 -13.60
CA MET A 65 11.04 -4.28 -12.43
C MET A 65 12.08 -5.38 -12.68
N VAL A 66 13.06 -5.52 -11.80
CA VAL A 66 14.02 -6.62 -11.82
C VAL A 66 13.84 -7.46 -10.56
N LEU A 67 13.57 -8.75 -10.74
CA LEU A 67 13.49 -9.69 -9.62
C LEU A 67 14.91 -10.09 -9.23
N SER A 68 15.51 -9.36 -8.28
CA SER A 68 16.86 -9.64 -7.78
C SER A 68 16.87 -10.72 -6.68
N PRO A 69 18.00 -11.41 -6.47
CA PRO A 69 18.17 -12.32 -5.33
C PRO A 69 17.88 -11.65 -3.98
N ASP A 70 18.31 -10.41 -3.80
CA ASP A 70 18.09 -9.64 -2.56
C ASP A 70 16.59 -9.38 -2.31
N ALA A 71 15.84 -9.03 -3.36
CA ALA A 71 14.40 -8.81 -3.26
C ALA A 71 13.67 -10.10 -2.88
N LEU A 72 14.05 -11.23 -3.48
CA LEU A 72 13.52 -12.55 -3.13
C LEU A 72 13.88 -12.91 -1.68
N PHE A 73 15.12 -12.70 -1.26
CA PHE A 73 15.55 -12.97 0.10
C PHE A 73 14.74 -12.18 1.13
N ILE A 74 14.58 -10.87 0.93
CA ILE A 74 13.77 -10.00 1.80
C ILE A 74 12.31 -10.47 1.81
N PHE A 75 11.77 -10.88 0.66
CA PHE A 75 10.42 -11.42 0.57
C PHE A 75 10.23 -12.69 1.41
N PHE A 76 11.13 -13.65 1.30
CA PHE A 76 11.08 -14.89 2.09
C PHE A 76 11.24 -14.63 3.58
N VAL A 77 12.18 -13.75 3.97
CA VAL A 77 12.36 -13.32 5.36
C VAL A 77 11.11 -12.63 5.88
N GLY A 78 10.50 -11.74 5.08
CA GLY A 78 9.27 -11.05 5.44
C GLY A 78 8.09 -12.01 5.65
N MET A 79 7.92 -13.00 4.77
CA MET A 79 6.90 -14.03 4.98
C MET A 79 7.14 -14.84 6.25
N PHE A 80 8.38 -15.29 6.47
CA PHE A 80 8.71 -16.05 7.68
C PHE A 80 8.46 -15.23 8.94
N LEU A 81 8.93 -13.98 8.99
CA LEU A 81 8.70 -13.08 10.10
C LEU A 81 7.20 -12.86 10.36
N PHE A 82 6.40 -12.63 9.31
CA PHE A 82 4.96 -12.42 9.44
C PHE A 82 4.26 -13.57 10.19
N THR A 83 4.59 -14.82 9.88
CA THR A 83 4.01 -15.98 10.58
C THR A 83 4.25 -15.94 12.10
N LEU A 84 5.36 -15.33 12.54
CA LEU A 84 5.73 -15.21 13.95
C LEU A 84 5.13 -13.96 14.62
N ILE A 85 5.04 -12.84 13.89
CA ILE A 85 4.79 -11.51 14.49
C ILE A 85 3.49 -10.83 14.05
N HIS A 86 2.68 -11.42 13.17
CA HIS A 86 1.47 -10.80 12.62
C HIS A 86 0.51 -10.24 13.69
N LYS A 87 0.42 -10.91 14.85
CA LYS A 87 -0.45 -10.49 15.97
C LYS A 87 0.01 -9.20 16.68
N ILE A 88 1.22 -8.70 16.42
CA ILE A 88 1.76 -7.51 17.08
C ILE A 88 1.23 -6.26 16.35
N VAL A 89 0.36 -5.52 17.02
CA VAL A 89 -0.29 -4.30 16.49
C VAL A 89 0.71 -3.26 15.97
N PHE A 90 1.83 -3.05 16.67
CA PHE A 90 2.88 -2.11 16.24
C PHE A 90 3.47 -2.46 14.87
N VAL A 91 3.65 -3.76 14.58
CA VAL A 91 4.19 -4.23 13.29
C VAL A 91 3.22 -3.91 12.16
N ARG A 92 1.91 -4.00 12.41
CA ARG A 92 0.89 -3.62 11.43
C ARG A 92 0.93 -2.13 11.08
N TYR A 93 1.08 -1.25 12.06
CA TYR A 93 1.26 0.19 11.80
C TYR A 93 2.52 0.48 10.98
N PHE A 94 3.63 -0.15 11.37
CA PHE A 94 4.89 -0.03 10.64
C PHE A 94 4.77 -0.51 9.18
N ALA A 95 4.10 -1.64 8.98
CA ALA A 95 3.81 -2.20 7.67
C ALA A 95 2.91 -1.28 6.84
N LYS A 96 1.95 -0.54 7.42
CA LYS A 96 1.14 0.45 6.67
C LYS A 96 1.96 1.67 6.23
N ILE A 97 2.93 2.15 7.03
CA ILE A 97 3.67 3.40 6.75
C ILE A 97 4.81 3.19 5.75
N CYS A 98 5.60 2.12 5.89
CA CYS A 98 6.78 1.90 5.05
C CYS A 98 6.49 1.89 3.54
N PRO A 99 5.45 1.23 3.03
CA PRO A 99 5.10 1.25 1.62
C PRO A 99 4.76 2.66 1.11
N LEU A 100 4.25 3.56 1.96
CA LEU A 100 3.97 4.94 1.57
C LEU A 100 5.26 5.69 1.25
N ILE A 101 6.26 5.56 2.12
CA ILE A 101 7.59 6.15 1.92
C ILE A 101 8.24 5.55 0.68
N GLY A 102 8.22 4.22 0.56
CA GLY A 102 8.75 3.51 -0.61
C GLY A 102 8.08 3.94 -1.91
N LYS A 103 6.76 4.12 -1.90
CA LYS A 103 6.01 4.63 -3.05
C LYS A 103 6.39 6.06 -3.40
N SER A 104 6.53 6.96 -2.43
CA SER A 104 7.00 8.32 -2.68
C SER A 104 8.40 8.34 -3.32
N MET A 105 9.33 7.55 -2.79
CA MET A 105 10.68 7.41 -3.37
C MET A 105 10.64 6.83 -4.79
N PHE A 106 9.81 5.82 -5.02
CA PHE A 106 9.63 5.22 -6.34
C PHE A 106 9.11 6.24 -7.36
N PHE A 107 8.13 7.07 -6.99
CA PHE A 107 7.60 8.12 -7.86
C PHE A 107 8.63 9.21 -8.18
N VAL A 108 9.48 9.57 -7.21
CA VAL A 108 10.63 10.45 -7.45
C VAL A 108 11.62 9.81 -8.43
N SER A 109 11.93 8.53 -8.25
CA SER A 109 12.77 7.79 -9.21
C SER A 109 12.17 7.77 -10.61
N LEU A 110 10.85 7.62 -10.74
CA LEU A 110 10.17 7.73 -12.03
C LEU A 110 10.25 9.16 -12.57
N LYS A 111 10.08 10.21 -11.76
CA LYS A 111 10.29 11.59 -12.24
C LYS A 111 11.69 11.77 -12.84
N ASN A 112 12.72 11.32 -12.15
CA ASN A 112 14.12 11.49 -12.52
C ASN A 112 14.62 10.52 -13.61
N SER A 113 13.79 9.55 -14.04
CA SER A 113 14.15 8.64 -15.13
C SER A 113 14.22 9.37 -16.47
N LYS A 114 15.16 8.96 -17.34
CA LYS A 114 15.34 9.53 -18.68
C LYS A 114 14.34 8.99 -19.70
N ASP A 115 13.49 8.05 -19.29
CA ASP A 115 12.59 7.35 -20.19
C ASP A 115 11.42 8.24 -20.63
N PRO A 116 10.94 8.07 -21.86
CA PRO A 116 9.76 8.79 -22.35
C PRO A 116 8.55 8.63 -21.42
N MET A 117 7.86 9.75 -21.14
CA MET A 117 6.73 9.77 -20.20
C MET A 117 5.60 8.80 -20.57
N HIS A 118 5.38 8.55 -21.87
CA HIS A 118 4.35 7.62 -22.33
C HIS A 118 4.65 6.17 -21.90
N LEU A 119 5.92 5.75 -21.84
CA LEU A 119 6.30 4.42 -21.37
C LEU A 119 6.09 4.29 -19.86
N VAL A 120 6.47 5.32 -19.10
CA VAL A 120 6.25 5.37 -17.64
C VAL A 120 4.76 5.33 -17.31
N ALA A 121 3.95 6.13 -18.01
CA ALA A 121 2.50 6.14 -17.85
C ALA A 121 1.89 4.77 -18.21
N ALA A 122 2.27 4.19 -19.34
CA ALA A 122 1.78 2.88 -19.75
C ALA A 122 2.14 1.79 -18.73
N TRP A 123 3.38 1.79 -18.23
CA TRP A 123 3.83 0.86 -17.18
C TRP A 123 2.98 0.98 -15.91
N LEU A 124 2.74 2.20 -15.42
CA LEU A 124 1.91 2.44 -14.24
C LEU A 124 0.46 1.97 -14.43
N ILE A 125 -0.11 2.21 -15.61
CA ILE A 125 -1.46 1.74 -15.96
C ILE A 125 -1.51 0.21 -15.96
N VAL A 126 -0.54 -0.46 -16.60
CA VAL A 126 -0.50 -1.93 -16.66
C VAL A 126 -0.29 -2.51 -15.27
N CYS A 127 0.56 -1.92 -14.43
CA CYS A 127 0.72 -2.30 -13.02
C CYS A 127 -0.62 -2.26 -12.27
N GLU A 128 -1.33 -1.14 -12.35
CA GLU A 128 -2.63 -0.96 -11.68
C GLU A 128 -3.67 -1.98 -12.14
N VAL A 129 -3.82 -2.16 -13.45
CA VAL A 129 -4.79 -3.10 -14.03
C VAL A 129 -4.42 -4.54 -13.68
N SER A 130 -3.15 -4.91 -13.79
CA SER A 130 -2.67 -6.27 -13.52
C SER A 130 -2.81 -6.63 -12.04
N GLY A 131 -2.46 -5.71 -11.13
CA GLY A 131 -2.65 -5.92 -9.69
C GLY A 131 -4.09 -6.23 -9.33
N ARG A 132 -5.06 -5.51 -9.92
CA ARG A 132 -6.49 -5.75 -9.72
C ARG A 132 -6.95 -7.07 -10.31
N LEU A 133 -6.45 -7.44 -11.48
CA LEU A 133 -6.76 -8.73 -12.10
C LEU A 133 -6.25 -9.89 -11.24
N ILE A 134 -5.01 -9.81 -10.76
CA ILE A 134 -4.42 -10.78 -9.84
C ILE A 134 -5.27 -10.89 -8.58
N HIS A 135 -5.59 -9.75 -7.96
CA HIS A 135 -6.44 -9.71 -6.76
C HIS A 135 -7.81 -10.37 -7.01
N LYS A 136 -8.43 -10.09 -8.16
CA LYS A 136 -9.70 -10.71 -8.53
C LYS A 136 -9.60 -12.23 -8.66
N VAL A 137 -8.54 -12.71 -9.34
CA VAL A 137 -8.32 -14.14 -9.58
C VAL A 137 -8.07 -14.88 -8.26
N LEU A 138 -7.24 -14.31 -7.38
CA LEU A 138 -6.91 -14.91 -6.09
C LEU A 138 -8.12 -15.06 -5.17
N PHE A 139 -9.00 -14.06 -5.15
CA PHE A 139 -10.15 -14.02 -4.24
C PHE A 139 -11.49 -14.38 -4.91
N ASN A 140 -11.44 -14.93 -6.13
CA ASN A 140 -12.60 -15.33 -6.92
C ASN A 140 -13.72 -14.27 -6.95
N LYS A 141 -13.37 -12.98 -6.95
CA LYS A 141 -14.35 -11.89 -6.94
C LYS A 141 -15.03 -11.85 -8.31
N GLN A 142 -16.36 -11.92 -8.38
CA GLN A 142 -17.07 -12.04 -9.67
C GLN A 142 -16.88 -10.82 -10.60
N LYS A 143 -16.74 -9.61 -10.05
CA LYS A 143 -16.62 -8.35 -10.81
C LYS A 143 -15.38 -7.56 -10.39
N ILE A 144 -14.66 -7.01 -11.37
CA ILE A 144 -13.67 -5.96 -11.10
C ILE A 144 -14.49 -4.71 -10.82
N LYS A 145 -14.60 -4.31 -9.55
CA LYS A 145 -15.16 -3.01 -9.20
C LYS A 145 -14.00 -2.03 -9.15
N ILE A 146 -13.87 -1.20 -10.19
CA ILE A 146 -13.00 -0.03 -10.13
C ILE A 146 -13.85 1.10 -9.59
N THR A 147 -13.53 1.60 -8.39
CA THR A 147 -14.22 2.78 -7.88
C THR A 147 -13.68 4.02 -8.61
N GLN A 148 -14.54 5.01 -8.79
CA GLN A 148 -14.14 6.29 -9.39
C GLN A 148 -13.01 6.96 -8.57
N GLU A 149 -13.03 6.81 -7.25
CA GLU A 149 -12.01 7.34 -6.35
C GLU A 149 -10.63 6.75 -6.63
N GLU A 150 -10.53 5.42 -6.75
CA GLU A 150 -9.25 4.76 -7.05
C GLU A 150 -8.73 5.14 -8.43
N LEU A 151 -9.62 5.19 -9.44
CA LEU A 151 -9.25 5.59 -10.79
C LEU A 151 -8.71 7.04 -10.80
N THR A 152 -9.42 7.94 -10.12
CA THR A 152 -9.01 9.34 -9.97
C THR A 152 -7.66 9.46 -9.28
N ARG A 153 -7.41 8.66 -8.23
CA ARG A 153 -6.10 8.60 -7.56
C ARG A 153 -5.00 8.15 -8.51
N SER A 154 -5.17 7.05 -9.23
CA SER A 154 -4.13 6.54 -10.14
C SER A 154 -3.84 7.54 -11.26
N PHE A 155 -4.88 8.19 -11.81
CA PHE A 155 -4.68 9.29 -12.77
C PHE A 155 -3.96 10.49 -12.16
N ALA A 156 -4.32 10.93 -10.96
CA ALA A 156 -3.66 12.04 -10.29
C ALA A 156 -2.17 11.77 -10.04
N LEU A 157 -1.82 10.53 -9.71
CA LEU A 157 -0.44 10.08 -9.52
C LEU A 157 0.35 10.05 -10.85
N ILE A 158 -0.24 9.60 -11.95
CA ILE A 158 0.41 9.62 -13.27
C ILE A 158 0.59 11.07 -13.74
N LEU A 159 -0.44 11.91 -13.57
CA LEU A 159 -0.42 13.31 -13.96
C LEU A 159 0.61 14.11 -13.14
N SER A 160 0.77 13.81 -11.86
CA SER A 160 1.77 14.49 -11.02
C SER A 160 3.19 14.20 -11.48
N ILE A 161 3.50 12.97 -11.93
CA ILE A 161 4.80 12.67 -12.55
C ILE A 161 4.99 13.48 -13.84
N ALA A 162 3.96 13.53 -14.71
CA ALA A 162 4.05 14.27 -15.97
C ALA A 162 4.30 15.77 -15.74
N LEU A 163 3.57 16.38 -14.80
CA LEU A 163 3.75 17.78 -14.43
C LEU A 163 5.10 18.02 -13.76
N ALA A 164 5.51 17.14 -12.85
CA ALA A 164 6.79 17.25 -12.15
C ALA A 164 7.98 17.18 -13.11
N ARG A 165 7.91 16.32 -14.14
CA ARG A 165 8.92 16.28 -15.21
C ARG A 165 8.89 17.53 -16.09
N ARG A 166 7.69 17.99 -16.47
CA ARG A 166 7.53 19.13 -17.39
C ARG A 166 7.92 20.46 -16.76
N LEU A 167 7.67 20.63 -15.47
CA LEU A 167 7.92 21.85 -14.70
C LEU A 167 9.20 21.77 -13.85
N ASP A 168 9.94 20.67 -13.95
CA ASP A 168 11.13 20.38 -13.15
C ASP A 168 10.92 20.62 -11.64
N LEU A 169 9.83 20.08 -11.11
CA LEU A 169 9.46 20.29 -9.70
C LEU A 169 10.48 19.63 -8.77
N PRO A 170 10.80 20.24 -7.61
CA PRO A 170 11.66 19.62 -6.59
C PRO A 170 11.16 18.23 -6.16
N ASP A 171 12.09 17.31 -5.91
CA ASP A 171 11.79 15.93 -5.51
C ASP A 171 10.91 15.87 -4.25
N ILE A 172 11.15 16.79 -3.31
CA ILE A 172 10.38 16.89 -2.07
C ILE A 172 8.91 17.25 -2.32
N SER A 173 8.62 18.05 -3.34
CA SER A 173 7.24 18.44 -3.70
C SER A 173 6.47 17.25 -4.23
N LEU A 174 7.06 16.47 -5.14
CA LEU A 174 6.43 15.25 -5.67
C LEU A 174 6.29 14.19 -4.57
N SER A 175 7.34 13.95 -3.78
CA SER A 175 7.34 13.00 -2.67
C SER A 175 6.22 13.31 -1.66
N SER A 176 6.07 14.57 -1.27
CA SER A 176 5.03 15.02 -0.34
C SER A 176 3.64 14.85 -0.93
N PHE A 177 3.43 15.20 -2.20
CA PHE A 177 2.15 15.00 -2.88
C PHE A 177 1.76 13.52 -2.92
N VAL A 178 2.67 12.64 -3.35
CA VAL A 178 2.44 11.19 -3.43
C VAL A 178 2.15 10.62 -2.05
N PHE A 179 2.85 11.09 -1.02
CA PHE A 179 2.62 10.68 0.37
C PHE A 179 1.22 11.06 0.82
N VAL A 180 0.81 12.33 0.69
CA VAL A 180 -0.51 12.82 1.09
C VAL A 180 -1.63 12.07 0.35
N VAL A 181 -1.52 11.94 -0.98
CA VAL A 181 -2.50 11.24 -1.81
C VAL A 181 -2.62 9.76 -1.40
N SER A 182 -1.51 9.11 -1.03
CA SER A 182 -1.49 7.71 -0.61
C SER A 182 -1.85 7.50 0.87
N PHE A 183 -1.71 8.54 1.72
CA PHE A 183 -2.04 8.51 3.14
C PHE A 183 -3.53 8.80 3.40
N ALA A 184 -4.19 9.57 2.53
CA ALA A 184 -5.62 9.86 2.61
C ALA A 184 -6.57 8.66 2.83
N PRO A 185 -6.42 7.49 2.17
CA PRO A 185 -7.36 6.38 2.35
C PRO A 185 -7.19 5.72 3.72
N ILE A 186 -5.95 5.71 4.25
CA ILE A 186 -5.64 5.17 5.57
C ILE A 186 -6.31 6.03 6.64
N VAL A 187 -6.23 7.36 6.52
CA VAL A 187 -6.93 8.27 7.44
C VAL A 187 -8.44 8.08 7.35
N ASN A 188 -9.00 7.96 6.14
CA ASN A 188 -10.42 7.74 5.95
C ASN A 188 -10.90 6.41 6.56
N GLU A 189 -10.10 5.35 6.48
CA GLU A 189 -10.36 4.06 7.14
C GLU A 189 -10.40 4.23 8.67
N PHE A 190 -9.37 4.86 9.26
CA PHE A 190 -9.33 5.12 10.71
C PHE A 190 -10.48 6.00 11.21
N LEU A 191 -10.91 7.00 10.43
CA LEU A 191 -12.03 7.86 10.79
C LEU A 191 -13.37 7.11 10.72
N LYS A 192 -13.53 6.19 9.76
CA LYS A 192 -14.73 5.34 9.64
C LYS A 192 -14.85 4.37 10.81
N GLU A 193 -13.78 3.66 11.15
CA GLU A 193 -13.75 2.73 12.29
C GLU A 193 -14.19 3.43 13.60
N ARG A 194 -13.65 4.64 13.85
CA ARG A 194 -14.06 5.45 15.02
C ARG A 194 -15.51 5.94 14.97
N GLY A 195 -16.05 6.19 13.78
CA GLY A 195 -17.42 6.64 13.58
C GLY A 195 -18.45 5.54 13.83
N GLU A 196 -18.15 4.31 13.39
CA GLU A 196 -18.99 3.13 13.63
C GLU A 196 -19.01 2.77 15.12
N ASP A 197 -17.85 2.75 15.79
CA ASP A 197 -17.75 2.51 17.24
C ASP A 197 -18.57 3.53 18.06
N ALA A 198 -18.53 4.81 17.68
CA ALA A 198 -19.30 5.86 18.35
C ALA A 198 -20.81 5.71 18.16
N THR A 199 -21.25 5.17 17.02
CA THR A 199 -22.67 4.99 16.68
C THR A 199 -23.25 3.80 17.44
N ASP A 200 -22.50 2.69 17.54
CA ASP A 200 -22.90 1.50 18.28
C ASP A 200 -22.97 1.74 19.80
N ILE A 201 -22.01 2.49 20.36
CA ILE A 201 -22.05 2.90 21.78
C ILE A 201 -23.30 3.72 22.09
N ASN A 202 -23.71 4.62 21.18
CA ASN A 202 -24.90 5.43 21.35
C ASN A 202 -26.20 4.61 21.25
N HIS A 203 -26.24 3.61 20.38
CA HIS A 203 -27.37 2.69 20.27
C HIS A 203 -27.50 1.79 21.52
N LEU A 204 -26.39 1.28 22.05
CA LEU A 204 -26.37 0.51 23.31
C LEU A 204 -26.81 1.35 24.51
N LYS A 205 -26.37 2.61 24.62
CA LYS A 205 -26.83 3.53 25.68
C LYS A 205 -28.33 3.84 25.59
N LYS A 206 -28.88 3.97 24.38
CA LYS A 206 -30.33 4.15 24.17
C LYS A 206 -31.12 2.90 24.62
N LYS A 207 -30.65 1.69 24.26
CA LYS A 207 -31.28 0.43 24.70
C LYS A 207 -31.23 0.25 26.22
N ALA A 208 -30.10 0.57 26.85
CA ALA A 208 -29.96 0.50 28.31
C ALA A 208 -30.93 1.46 29.03
N LYS A 209 -31.04 2.71 28.56
CA LYS A 209 -32.00 3.68 29.11
C LYS A 209 -33.47 3.28 28.91
N ALA A 210 -33.79 2.59 27.82
CA ALA A 210 -35.14 2.07 27.60
C ALA A 210 -35.46 0.90 28.55
N ALA A 211 -34.51 -0.01 28.79
CA ALA A 211 -34.69 -1.13 29.70
C ALA A 211 -34.83 -0.70 31.18
N GLU A 212 -34.17 0.39 31.60
CA GLU A 212 -34.33 0.96 32.94
C GLU A 212 -35.71 1.61 33.17
N ARG A 213 -36.36 2.11 32.12
CA ARG A 213 -37.72 2.67 32.21
C ARG A 213 -38.76 1.57 32.39
N VAL A 214 -38.63 0.46 31.66
CA VAL A 214 -39.56 -0.68 31.74
C VAL A 214 -39.48 -1.41 33.09
N LYS A 215 -38.37 -1.28 33.85
CA LYS A 215 -38.25 -1.84 35.20
C LYS A 215 -38.83 -0.96 36.31
N LYS A 216 -39.21 0.28 36.02
CA LYS A 216 -39.76 1.23 37.00
C LYS A 216 -41.28 1.36 36.94
N ASP A 217 -41.91 0.77 35.94
CA ASP A 217 -43.35 0.60 35.79
C ASP A 217 -43.74 -0.84 36.17
#